data_AF-A0A7X0H8P3-F1
#
_entry.id   AF-A0A7X0H8P3-F1
#
_cell.length_a   1.000
_cell.length_b   1.000
_cell.length_c   1.000
_cell.angle_alpha   90.00
_cell.angle_beta   90.00
_cell.angle_gamma   90.00
#
_symmetry.space_group_name_H-M   'P 1'
#
loop_
_entity.id
_entity.type
_entity.pdbx_description
1 polymer ?
#
loop_
_entity_poly.entity_id
_entity_poly.type
_entity_poly.pdbx_seq_one_letter_code
_entity_poly.pdbx_strand_id
1 'polypeptide(L)'
;MRFLILSVVALCCVFGGRPLSAGDAAAESGSTIDLSEWKIVWEDDFDYPDAQLDEKWVSQNGPNGHILSSRWRENAVVEDGILHLVNRKENRGGQEWTSGNIWTKEKFKYGYFECRYRYAEASGTNNSFWLMTLWDQPDPEEGKRFEIDINEGHYPNEVNTNIHNWTDITTLPNGKQTHPSDSKSFTYGTQAGYSLPLEIAVTTRKLRLTFDSLKSHHIHEFRVYGENDRTFPDAMSDSADQDLPGLVNHARDAKVKITSTGDHSENNPTANLVDGKIGSSWINQAGEGEKTLTFEWPEDITIGCIQFVNGWKYKGTWVGMLPNYRIEYHDGNGWNEVSSLDVSEVANFGKNYHVFGLEWDEEKIVFYKDGKEIRREKNEFAYSEAPIWLSLAIIKWDGPVTEAIDGTSMKVDWVRYYQRKE
;
A
#
# COMPACT_ATOMS: atom_id res chain seq x y z
N MET A 1 14.32 0.06 62.23
CA MET A 1 14.11 1.02 61.13
C MET A 1 14.59 0.40 59.83
N ARG A 2 13.68 -0.24 59.08
CA ARG A 2 13.85 -0.69 57.69
C ARG A 2 12.43 -0.71 57.09
N PHE A 3 12.14 0.24 56.22
CA PHE A 3 10.89 0.28 55.47
C PHE A 3 11.03 -0.63 54.25
N LEU A 4 10.08 -1.56 54.11
CA LEU A 4 9.89 -2.37 52.91
C LEU A 4 8.95 -1.56 51.99
N ILE A 5 9.44 -1.16 50.81
CA ILE A 5 8.60 -0.54 49.77
C ILE A 5 7.98 -1.70 48.98
N LEU A 6 6.66 -1.86 49.09
CA LEU A 6 5.88 -2.77 48.27
C LEU A 6 5.38 -1.98 47.06
N SER A 7 5.98 -2.20 45.88
CA SER A 7 5.47 -1.66 44.63
C SER A 7 4.26 -2.48 44.18
N VAL A 8 3.07 -1.87 44.22
CA VAL A 8 1.85 -2.42 43.63
C VAL A 8 1.88 -2.08 42.14
N VAL A 9 2.11 -3.07 41.28
CA VAL A 9 1.87 -2.97 39.85
C VAL A 9 0.38 -3.18 39.64
N ALA A 10 -0.33 -2.11 39.28
CA ALA A 10 -1.72 -2.19 38.83
C ALA A 10 -1.74 -2.79 37.41
N LEU A 11 -2.28 -3.99 37.31
CA LEU A 11 -2.55 -4.67 36.05
C LEU A 11 -3.81 -4.03 35.42
N CYS A 12 -3.63 -3.07 34.51
CA CYS A 12 -4.72 -2.61 33.66
C CYS A 12 -5.01 -3.70 32.61
N CYS A 13 -6.07 -4.47 32.84
CA CYS A 13 -6.68 -5.30 31.81
C CYS A 13 -7.30 -4.39 30.74
N VAL A 14 -6.62 -4.22 29.61
CA VAL A 14 -7.19 -3.62 28.40
C VAL A 14 -8.07 -4.69 27.73
N PHE A 15 -9.35 -4.76 28.12
CA PHE A 15 -10.38 -5.35 27.27
C PHE A 15 -11.04 -4.21 26.49
N GLY A 16 -10.35 -3.77 25.44
CA GLY A 16 -10.89 -2.89 24.41
C GLY A 16 -10.79 -3.62 23.08
N GLY A 17 -11.76 -4.46 22.76
CA GLY A 17 -11.90 -5.00 21.41
C GLY A 17 -12.21 -3.83 20.48
N ARG A 18 -11.22 -3.36 19.73
CA ARG A 18 -11.42 -2.46 18.59
C ARG A 18 -12.40 -3.15 17.63
N PRO A 19 -13.49 -2.50 17.20
CA PRO A 19 -14.25 -3.02 16.07
C PRO A 19 -13.31 -3.07 14.86
N LEU A 20 -13.22 -4.25 14.23
CA LEU A 20 -12.50 -4.44 12.97
C LEU A 20 -13.01 -3.38 11.97
N SER A 21 -12.08 -2.65 11.37
CA SER A 21 -12.43 -1.70 10.32
C SER A 21 -12.85 -2.46 9.05
N ALA A 22 -13.67 -1.86 8.20
CA ALA A 22 -14.05 -2.47 6.92
C ALA A 22 -12.82 -2.75 6.01
N GLY A 23 -11.70 -2.07 6.24
CA GLY A 23 -10.41 -2.34 5.60
C GLY A 23 -9.74 -3.63 6.09
N ASP A 24 -9.87 -3.98 7.36
CA ASP A 24 -9.37 -5.27 7.89
C ASP A 24 -10.20 -6.44 7.33
N ALA A 25 -11.52 -6.27 7.21
CA ALA A 25 -12.44 -7.30 6.73
C ALA A 25 -12.18 -7.71 5.25
N ALA A 26 -11.67 -6.80 4.42
CA ALA A 26 -11.34 -7.13 3.03
C ALA A 26 -10.10 -8.05 2.92
N ALA A 27 -9.17 -7.98 3.88
CA ALA A 27 -7.98 -8.85 3.95
C ALA A 27 -8.23 -10.16 4.74
N GLU A 28 -9.35 -10.28 5.46
CA GLU A 28 -9.68 -11.46 6.28
C GLU A 28 -10.63 -12.48 5.62
N SER A 29 -11.16 -12.21 4.43
CA SER A 29 -12.14 -13.10 3.77
C SER A 29 -11.54 -14.10 2.78
N GLY A 30 -10.22 -14.04 2.53
CA GLY A 30 -9.52 -14.96 1.63
C GLY A 30 -9.31 -16.34 2.22
N SER A 31 -9.39 -17.38 1.38
CA SER A 31 -8.99 -18.73 1.80
C SER A 31 -7.51 -18.74 2.16
N THR A 32 -7.14 -19.48 3.22
CA THR A 32 -5.74 -19.66 3.58
C THR A 32 -5.14 -20.82 2.80
N ILE A 33 -3.93 -20.66 2.29
CA ILE A 33 -3.21 -21.76 1.65
C ILE A 33 -2.98 -22.92 2.64
N ASP A 34 -3.32 -24.14 2.26
CA ASP A 34 -2.98 -25.35 3.02
C ASP A 34 -1.69 -25.96 2.48
N LEU A 35 -0.57 -25.68 3.17
CA LEU A 35 0.75 -26.22 2.80
C LEU A 35 0.91 -27.73 3.10
N SER A 36 -0.06 -28.38 3.75
CA SER A 36 0.02 -29.82 4.03
C SER A 36 0.00 -30.69 2.77
N GLU A 37 -0.56 -30.17 1.67
CA GLU A 37 -0.57 -30.80 0.35
C GLU A 37 0.73 -30.54 -0.45
N TRP A 38 1.67 -29.76 0.07
CA TRP A 38 2.83 -29.27 -0.66
C TRP A 38 4.15 -29.78 -0.07
N LYS A 39 5.15 -30.01 -0.91
CA LYS A 39 6.53 -30.32 -0.52
C LYS A 39 7.47 -29.29 -1.12
N ILE A 40 8.41 -28.79 -0.31
CA ILE A 40 9.50 -27.93 -0.79
C ILE A 40 10.35 -28.74 -1.77
N VAL A 41 10.67 -28.15 -2.91
CA VAL A 41 11.51 -28.76 -3.96
C VAL A 41 12.76 -27.93 -4.22
N TRP A 42 12.68 -26.63 -3.97
CA TRP A 42 13.80 -25.70 -4.04
C TRP A 42 13.63 -24.60 -3.01
N GLU A 43 14.72 -24.20 -2.37
CA GLU A 43 14.73 -23.10 -1.41
C GLU A 43 16.08 -22.38 -1.35
N ASP A 44 16.03 -21.16 -0.83
CA ASP A 44 17.19 -20.40 -0.45
C ASP A 44 16.92 -19.62 0.84
N ASP A 45 17.61 -20.00 1.92
CA ASP A 45 17.59 -19.33 3.24
C ASP A 45 18.73 -18.31 3.38
N PHE A 46 19.56 -18.11 2.35
CA PHE A 46 20.70 -17.18 2.34
C PHE A 46 21.71 -17.36 3.50
N ASP A 47 21.76 -18.54 4.12
CA ASP A 47 22.73 -18.89 5.18
C ASP A 47 24.07 -19.35 4.59
N TYR A 48 24.75 -18.44 3.89
CA TYR A 48 26.05 -18.67 3.29
C TYR A 48 26.84 -17.37 3.09
N PRO A 49 28.17 -17.44 2.86
CA PRO A 49 28.96 -16.26 2.52
C PRO A 49 28.48 -15.57 1.25
N ASP A 50 28.45 -14.23 1.21
CA ASP A 50 27.98 -13.43 0.06
C ASP A 50 28.50 -13.89 -1.30
N ALA A 51 29.77 -14.32 -1.38
CA ALA A 51 30.37 -14.79 -2.62
C ALA A 51 29.64 -16.02 -3.24
N GLN A 52 28.84 -16.75 -2.47
CA GLN A 52 28.08 -17.93 -2.94
C GLN A 52 26.70 -17.56 -3.51
N LEU A 53 26.23 -16.31 -3.40
CA LEU A 53 24.94 -15.90 -3.99
C LEU A 53 24.88 -16.23 -5.50
N ASP A 54 26.00 -16.07 -6.20
CA ASP A 54 26.12 -16.33 -7.63
C ASP A 54 26.07 -17.82 -8.00
N GLU A 55 26.00 -18.74 -7.03
CA GLU A 55 25.80 -20.16 -7.30
C GLU A 55 24.39 -20.44 -7.81
N LYS A 56 23.38 -19.84 -7.16
CA LYS A 56 21.95 -20.00 -7.47
C LYS A 56 21.36 -18.84 -8.30
N TRP A 57 21.97 -17.67 -8.23
CA TRP A 57 21.39 -16.43 -8.78
C TRP A 57 22.24 -15.82 -9.89
N VAL A 58 21.58 -15.02 -10.73
CA VAL A 58 22.18 -14.18 -11.76
C VAL A 58 21.82 -12.72 -11.46
N SER A 59 22.80 -11.82 -11.56
CA SER A 59 22.60 -10.38 -11.38
C SER A 59 22.45 -9.64 -12.71
N GLN A 60 21.63 -8.59 -12.74
CA GLN A 60 21.38 -7.80 -13.96
C GLN A 60 22.63 -7.13 -14.53
N ASN A 61 23.46 -6.54 -13.67
CA ASN A 61 24.74 -5.89 -14.02
C ASN A 61 24.64 -4.84 -15.15
N GLY A 62 23.68 -3.93 -15.05
CA GLY A 62 23.52 -2.87 -16.03
C GLY A 62 22.38 -1.89 -15.73
N PRO A 63 22.29 -0.82 -16.54
CA PRO A 63 21.22 0.17 -16.42
C PRO A 63 19.87 -0.40 -16.87
N ASN A 64 18.80 0.27 -16.48
CA ASN A 64 17.47 -0.01 -17.01
C ASN A 64 16.67 1.28 -17.21
N GLY A 65 16.30 1.58 -18.45
CA GLY A 65 15.76 2.88 -18.86
C GLY A 65 14.33 3.20 -18.41
N HIS A 66 13.58 2.22 -17.88
CA HIS A 66 12.22 2.46 -17.39
C HIS A 66 12.17 2.84 -15.90
N ILE A 67 13.25 2.62 -15.15
CA ILE A 67 13.41 2.96 -13.74
C ILE A 67 14.54 4.00 -13.56
N LEU A 68 14.73 4.47 -12.33
CA LEU A 68 15.71 5.51 -11.99
C LEU A 68 17.00 4.96 -11.38
N SER A 69 17.09 3.65 -11.15
CA SER A 69 18.31 3.00 -10.67
C SER A 69 18.88 2.01 -11.70
N SER A 70 20.21 2.01 -11.82
CA SER A 70 20.94 0.92 -12.47
C SER A 70 21.09 -0.25 -11.50
N ARG A 71 21.27 -1.49 -11.98
CA ARG A 71 21.22 -2.68 -11.12
C ARG A 71 22.50 -3.47 -11.19
N TRP A 72 23.09 -3.80 -10.04
CA TRP A 72 24.42 -4.43 -9.96
C TRP A 72 24.52 -5.49 -8.88
N ARG A 73 25.41 -6.47 -9.09
CA ARG A 73 25.68 -7.55 -8.12
C ARG A 73 26.10 -7.00 -6.76
N GLU A 74 26.88 -5.92 -6.70
CA GLU A 74 27.34 -5.36 -5.43
C GLU A 74 26.20 -4.75 -4.59
N ASN A 75 25.01 -4.58 -5.18
CA ASN A 75 23.80 -4.14 -4.48
C ASN A 75 22.95 -5.33 -4.00
N ALA A 76 23.28 -6.57 -4.32
CA ALA A 76 22.67 -7.76 -3.74
C ALA A 76 23.69 -8.39 -2.79
N VAL A 77 23.50 -8.23 -1.48
CA VAL A 77 24.46 -8.60 -0.44
C VAL A 77 23.84 -9.61 0.50
N VAL A 78 24.48 -10.76 0.71
CA VAL A 78 24.08 -11.71 1.76
C VAL A 78 24.87 -11.44 3.03
N GLU A 79 24.15 -11.18 4.12
CA GLU A 79 24.72 -10.90 5.44
C GLU A 79 23.78 -11.46 6.52
N ASP A 80 24.33 -12.15 7.52
CA ASP A 80 23.59 -12.69 8.67
C ASP A 80 22.33 -13.51 8.31
N GLY A 81 22.41 -14.32 7.25
CA GLY A 81 21.29 -15.16 6.79
C GLY A 81 20.19 -14.39 6.07
N ILE A 82 20.45 -13.15 5.63
CA ILE A 82 19.49 -12.28 4.96
C ILE A 82 20.10 -11.80 3.64
N LEU A 83 19.31 -11.83 2.56
CA LEU A 83 19.65 -11.13 1.33
C LEU A 83 19.17 -9.67 1.40
N HIS A 84 20.11 -8.74 1.24
CA HIS A 84 19.88 -7.31 1.14
C HIS A 84 19.96 -6.87 -0.32
N LEU A 85 18.86 -6.39 -0.89
CA LEU A 85 18.90 -5.60 -2.12
C LEU A 85 19.00 -4.13 -1.72
N VAL A 86 20.17 -3.51 -1.90
CA VAL A 86 20.55 -2.21 -1.32
C VAL A 86 20.45 -1.10 -2.35
N ASN A 87 19.79 0.01 -2.00
CA ASN A 87 19.83 1.25 -2.76
C ASN A 87 21.07 2.08 -2.38
N ARG A 88 21.75 2.65 -3.38
CA ARG A 88 22.84 3.62 -3.16
C ARG A 88 22.70 4.84 -4.05
N LYS A 89 22.96 6.03 -3.52
CA LYS A 89 23.11 7.26 -4.28
C LYS A 89 24.52 7.29 -4.89
N GLU A 90 24.64 6.74 -6.09
CA GLU A 90 25.89 6.73 -6.84
C GLU A 90 25.65 6.78 -8.35
N ASN A 91 26.50 7.54 -9.05
CA ASN A 91 26.42 7.63 -10.51
C ASN A 91 27.07 6.40 -11.15
N ARG A 92 26.25 5.47 -11.65
CA ARG A 92 26.71 4.26 -12.36
C ARG A 92 25.74 3.90 -13.48
N GLY A 93 26.26 3.43 -14.62
CA GLY A 93 25.44 3.07 -15.77
C GLY A 93 24.63 4.22 -16.40
N GLY A 94 24.96 5.48 -16.11
CA GLY A 94 24.20 6.64 -16.58
C GLY A 94 22.95 6.96 -15.75
N GLN A 95 22.80 6.37 -14.57
CA GLN A 95 21.73 6.64 -13.61
C GLN A 95 22.34 7.11 -12.28
N GLU A 96 21.63 7.98 -11.54
CA GLU A 96 22.12 8.57 -10.28
C GLU A 96 22.01 7.65 -9.06
N TRP A 97 21.40 6.48 -9.26
CA TRP A 97 21.14 5.51 -8.22
C TRP A 97 21.51 4.11 -8.69
N THR A 98 21.87 3.26 -7.73
CA THR A 98 22.04 1.82 -7.93
C THR A 98 21.13 1.02 -7.00
N SER A 99 20.67 -0.16 -7.44
CA SER A 99 19.84 -1.08 -6.66
C SER A 99 20.20 -2.55 -6.95
N GLY A 100 19.71 -3.49 -6.14
CA GLY A 100 19.88 -4.92 -6.36
C GLY A 100 18.77 -5.53 -7.23
N ASN A 101 19.13 -6.39 -8.17
CA ASN A 101 18.18 -7.20 -8.94
C ASN A 101 18.82 -8.53 -9.33
N ILE A 102 18.20 -9.61 -8.90
CA ILE A 102 18.66 -10.97 -9.18
C ILE A 102 17.51 -11.86 -9.66
N TRP A 103 17.84 -12.89 -10.41
CA TRP A 103 16.92 -13.98 -10.74
C TRP A 103 17.60 -15.34 -10.64
N THR A 104 16.82 -16.39 -10.39
CA THR A 104 17.35 -17.75 -10.25
C THR A 104 17.94 -18.25 -11.57
N LYS A 105 19.00 -19.06 -11.50
CA LYS A 105 19.51 -19.81 -12.65
C LYS A 105 18.55 -20.93 -13.05
N GLU A 106 17.93 -21.56 -12.06
CA GLU A 106 16.86 -22.52 -12.28
C GLU A 106 15.59 -21.81 -12.74
N LYS A 107 14.80 -22.51 -13.55
CA LYS A 107 13.48 -22.08 -13.97
C LYS A 107 12.46 -23.08 -13.42
N PHE A 108 11.27 -22.58 -13.17
CA PHE A 108 10.20 -23.34 -12.55
C PHE A 108 8.94 -23.21 -13.39
N LYS A 109 8.10 -24.24 -13.38
CA LYS A 109 6.76 -24.22 -13.97
C LYS A 109 5.80 -24.89 -13.03
N TYR A 110 4.70 -24.21 -12.76
CA TYR A 110 3.62 -24.59 -11.85
C TYR A 110 4.07 -25.00 -10.44
N GLY A 111 3.27 -24.65 -9.46
CA GLY A 111 3.55 -24.96 -8.07
C GLY A 111 3.10 -23.85 -7.13
N TYR A 112 3.61 -23.90 -5.91
CA TYR A 112 3.47 -22.80 -4.97
C TYR A 112 4.82 -22.13 -4.77
N PHE A 113 4.83 -20.81 -4.87
CA PHE A 113 6.02 -19.98 -4.69
C PHE A 113 5.75 -19.08 -3.50
N GLU A 114 6.73 -18.90 -2.61
CA GLU A 114 6.63 -17.88 -1.56
C GLU A 114 7.99 -17.29 -1.24
N CYS A 115 7.97 -16.02 -0.86
CA CYS A 115 9.14 -15.26 -0.47
C CYS A 115 8.79 -14.46 0.79
N ARG A 116 9.65 -14.54 1.81
CA ARG A 116 9.51 -13.77 3.04
C ARG A 116 10.46 -12.59 3.03
N TYR A 117 9.93 -11.38 3.04
CA TYR A 117 10.75 -10.17 3.03
C TYR A 117 10.06 -8.97 3.66
N ARG A 118 10.85 -7.93 3.89
CA ARG A 118 10.39 -6.59 4.27
C ARG A 118 10.95 -5.54 3.32
N TYR A 119 10.19 -4.47 3.14
CA TYR A 119 10.46 -3.44 2.15
C TYR A 119 11.63 -2.53 2.57
N ALA A 120 12.23 -1.90 1.58
CA ALA A 120 13.04 -0.70 1.79
C ALA A 120 12.15 0.43 2.34
N GLU A 121 12.54 1.02 3.47
CA GLU A 121 11.76 2.02 4.21
C GLU A 121 11.84 3.44 3.61
N ALA A 122 11.48 3.58 2.33
CA ALA A 122 11.43 4.87 1.65
C ALA A 122 10.40 4.91 0.52
N SER A 123 9.75 6.07 0.34
CA SER A 123 8.91 6.32 -0.84
C SER A 123 9.75 6.33 -2.11
N GLY A 124 9.12 6.01 -3.26
CA GLY A 124 9.81 5.93 -4.54
C GLY A 124 10.57 4.62 -4.73
N THR A 125 10.43 3.65 -3.80
CA THR A 125 11.00 2.31 -3.93
C THR A 125 9.95 1.31 -4.40
N ASN A 126 10.36 0.40 -5.29
CA ASN A 126 9.56 -0.75 -5.73
C ASN A 126 10.22 -2.04 -5.26
N ASN A 127 9.53 -2.80 -4.40
CA ASN A 127 10.03 -3.99 -3.73
C ASN A 127 9.39 -5.24 -4.36
N SER A 128 10.10 -5.88 -5.29
CA SER A 128 9.50 -6.82 -6.23
C SER A 128 9.88 -8.28 -5.97
N PHE A 129 8.86 -9.14 -5.94
CA PHE A 129 8.97 -10.60 -6.07
C PHE A 129 8.06 -11.05 -7.23
N TRP A 130 8.64 -11.65 -8.26
CA TRP A 130 7.95 -11.89 -9.52
C TRP A 130 8.54 -13.06 -10.31
N LEU A 131 7.77 -13.56 -11.29
CA LEU A 131 8.18 -14.60 -12.23
C LEU A 131 8.09 -14.02 -13.65
N MET A 132 9.19 -14.04 -14.43
CA MET A 132 9.18 -13.53 -15.80
C MET A 132 10.05 -14.36 -16.74
N THR A 133 9.52 -14.63 -17.94
CA THR A 133 10.27 -15.22 -19.05
C THR A 133 11.43 -14.32 -19.50
N LEU A 134 12.60 -14.89 -19.73
CA LEU A 134 13.79 -14.13 -20.10
C LEU A 134 13.74 -13.61 -21.55
N TRP A 135 13.99 -12.32 -21.75
CA TRP A 135 13.96 -11.65 -23.06
C TRP A 135 15.09 -12.07 -24.01
N ASP A 136 16.22 -12.53 -23.47
CA ASP A 136 17.38 -12.97 -24.25
C ASP A 136 17.31 -14.44 -24.68
N GLN A 137 16.21 -15.12 -24.35
CA GLN A 137 15.93 -16.51 -24.74
C GLN A 137 14.95 -16.58 -25.91
N PRO A 138 14.90 -17.69 -26.67
CA PRO A 138 13.87 -17.93 -27.67
C PRO A 138 12.44 -17.80 -27.10
N ASP A 139 11.47 -17.58 -27.98
CA ASP A 139 10.06 -17.63 -27.59
C ASP A 139 9.72 -19.00 -26.99
N PRO A 140 8.82 -19.05 -25.99
CA PRO A 140 8.46 -20.31 -25.36
C PRO A 140 7.75 -21.25 -26.34
N GLU A 141 8.03 -22.55 -26.23
CA GLU A 141 7.37 -23.59 -27.04
C GLU A 141 5.88 -23.74 -26.69
N GLU A 142 5.51 -23.43 -25.45
CA GLU A 142 4.15 -23.47 -24.93
C GLU A 142 3.79 -22.15 -24.21
N GLY A 143 2.57 -21.67 -24.42
CA GLY A 143 2.09 -20.42 -23.81
C GLY A 143 2.67 -19.18 -24.48
N LYS A 144 2.83 -18.12 -23.69
CA LYS A 144 3.33 -16.81 -24.13
C LYS A 144 4.52 -16.38 -23.28
N ARG A 145 5.22 -15.34 -23.70
CA ARG A 145 6.09 -14.56 -22.81
C ARG A 145 5.20 -13.89 -21.79
N PHE A 146 5.56 -14.01 -20.52
CA PHE A 146 4.75 -13.49 -19.43
C PHE A 146 5.60 -12.94 -18.31
N GLU A 147 4.92 -12.15 -17.49
CA GLU A 147 5.38 -11.67 -16.18
C GLU A 147 4.20 -11.77 -15.22
N ILE A 148 4.45 -12.40 -14.06
CA ILE A 148 3.52 -12.49 -12.94
C ILE A 148 4.21 -11.82 -11.75
N ASP A 149 3.74 -10.63 -11.42
CA ASP A 149 4.22 -9.88 -10.27
C ASP A 149 3.43 -10.31 -9.05
N ILE A 150 4.07 -11.14 -8.22
CA ILE A 150 3.47 -11.64 -6.98
C ILE A 150 3.32 -10.48 -6.00
N ASN A 151 4.31 -9.59 -5.97
CA ASN A 151 4.23 -8.32 -5.28
C ASN A 151 5.22 -7.32 -5.88
N GLU A 152 4.72 -6.22 -6.46
CA GLU A 152 5.41 -4.95 -6.66
C GLU A 152 5.06 -4.00 -5.50
N GLY A 153 5.82 -4.11 -4.41
CA GLY A 153 5.47 -3.47 -3.14
C GLY A 153 5.92 -2.02 -3.05
N HIS A 154 5.01 -1.12 -2.66
CA HIS A 154 5.36 0.26 -2.32
C HIS A 154 5.27 0.52 -0.82
N TYR A 155 6.30 1.19 -0.29
CA TYR A 155 6.35 1.56 1.12
C TYR A 155 5.29 2.63 1.46
N PRO A 156 4.59 2.50 2.61
CA PRO A 156 4.79 1.51 3.67
C PRO A 156 3.95 0.23 3.57
N ASN A 157 2.92 0.19 2.74
CA ASN A 157 1.76 -0.67 3.00
C ASN A 157 1.00 -1.10 1.74
N GLU A 158 1.61 -0.98 0.56
CA GLU A 158 0.95 -1.36 -0.69
C GLU A 158 1.51 -2.68 -1.24
N VAL A 159 0.60 -3.50 -1.75
CA VAL A 159 0.90 -4.72 -2.52
C VAL A 159 0.26 -4.54 -3.89
N ASN A 160 1.08 -4.59 -4.94
CA ASN A 160 0.59 -4.52 -6.31
C ASN A 160 0.85 -5.86 -6.98
N THR A 161 -0.19 -6.43 -7.57
CA THR A 161 -0.11 -7.67 -8.34
C THR A 161 -0.36 -7.35 -9.79
N ASN A 162 0.45 -7.87 -10.70
CA ASN A 162 0.23 -7.72 -12.13
C ASN A 162 0.44 -9.03 -12.88
N ILE A 163 -0.26 -9.14 -14.00
CA ILE A 163 -0.08 -10.23 -14.96
C ILE A 163 0.06 -9.59 -16.33
N HIS A 164 1.19 -9.81 -16.99
CA HIS A 164 1.51 -9.24 -18.29
C HIS A 164 1.66 -10.34 -19.34
N ASN A 165 0.98 -10.19 -20.48
CA ASN A 165 1.22 -10.99 -21.69
C ASN A 165 2.15 -10.21 -22.61
N TRP A 166 3.42 -10.55 -22.61
CA TRP A 166 4.45 -9.85 -23.37
C TRP A 166 4.53 -10.24 -24.84
N THR A 167 3.81 -11.27 -25.27
CA THR A 167 3.81 -11.72 -26.66
C THR A 167 2.82 -10.93 -27.53
N ASP A 168 1.63 -10.65 -27.00
CA ASP A 168 0.55 -10.06 -27.79
C ASP A 168 0.68 -8.53 -27.79
N ILE A 169 1.31 -7.98 -28.84
CA ILE A 169 1.57 -6.53 -28.96
C ILE A 169 0.52 -5.84 -29.82
N THR A 170 -0.07 -4.77 -29.29
CA THR A 170 -0.93 -3.84 -30.03
C THR A 170 -0.18 -2.55 -30.30
N THR A 171 -0.19 -2.09 -31.56
CA THR A 171 0.35 -0.77 -31.93
C THR A 171 -0.80 0.24 -31.98
N LEU A 172 -0.71 1.28 -31.15
CA LEU A 172 -1.69 2.36 -31.08
C LEU A 172 -1.53 3.33 -32.26
N PRO A 173 -2.56 4.15 -32.58
CA PRO A 173 -2.48 5.12 -33.69
C PRO A 173 -1.32 6.11 -33.61
N ASN A 174 -0.81 6.39 -32.41
CA ASN A 174 0.36 7.24 -32.17
C ASN A 174 1.72 6.50 -32.32
N GLY A 175 1.71 5.25 -32.77
CA GLY A 175 2.88 4.40 -32.92
C GLY A 175 3.38 3.74 -31.63
N LYS A 176 2.78 4.04 -30.47
CA LYS A 176 3.15 3.41 -29.20
C LYS A 176 2.70 1.95 -29.18
N GLN A 177 3.59 1.05 -28.78
CA GLN A 177 3.26 -0.35 -28.52
C GLN A 177 2.74 -0.53 -27.09
N THR A 178 1.76 -1.42 -26.93
CA THR A 178 1.19 -1.82 -25.65
C THR A 178 0.88 -3.31 -25.69
N HIS A 179 0.70 -3.91 -24.52
CA HIS A 179 0.37 -5.31 -24.36
C HIS A 179 -0.77 -5.49 -23.34
N PRO A 180 -1.48 -6.64 -23.34
CA PRO A 180 -2.42 -6.98 -22.30
C PRO A 180 -1.76 -7.02 -20.93
N SER A 181 -2.38 -6.34 -19.97
CA SER A 181 -1.95 -6.32 -18.58
C SER A 181 -3.15 -6.28 -17.64
N ASP A 182 -3.06 -7.00 -16.54
CA ASP A 182 -4.07 -6.99 -15.49
C ASP A 182 -3.45 -6.70 -14.12
N SER A 183 -3.62 -5.46 -13.68
CA SER A 183 -3.03 -4.90 -12.47
C SER A 183 -4.08 -4.72 -11.38
N LYS A 184 -3.74 -5.10 -10.15
CA LYS A 184 -4.58 -4.91 -8.97
C LYS A 184 -3.74 -4.55 -7.75
N SER A 185 -4.14 -3.47 -7.08
CA SER A 185 -3.47 -2.90 -5.91
C SER A 185 -4.27 -3.15 -4.63
N PHE A 186 -3.55 -3.40 -3.54
CA PHE A 186 -4.09 -3.57 -2.20
C PHE A 186 -3.33 -2.65 -1.25
N THR A 187 -4.05 -1.75 -0.59
CA THR A 187 -3.50 -0.84 0.41
C THR A 187 -4.00 -1.24 1.79
N TYR A 188 -3.09 -1.38 2.77
CA TYR A 188 -3.42 -1.89 4.10
C TYR A 188 -3.42 -0.78 5.16
N GLY A 189 -4.31 -0.85 6.15
CA GLY A 189 -4.36 0.13 7.24
C GLY A 189 -4.97 1.49 6.86
N THR A 190 -5.51 1.62 5.65
CA THR A 190 -6.34 2.76 5.24
C THR A 190 -7.65 2.29 4.65
N GLN A 191 -8.63 3.18 4.60
CA GLN A 191 -9.92 2.94 3.96
C GLN A 191 -10.43 4.22 3.27
N ALA A 192 -11.34 4.05 2.32
CA ALA A 192 -11.89 5.16 1.55
C ALA A 192 -12.84 6.04 2.39
N GLY A 193 -13.68 5.45 3.24
CA GLY A 193 -14.63 6.15 4.09
C GLY A 193 -14.30 5.97 5.56
N TYR A 194 -14.22 7.07 6.31
CA TYR A 194 -14.09 7.04 7.76
C TYR A 194 -15.39 7.54 8.40
N SER A 195 -15.84 6.81 9.42
CA SER A 195 -16.95 7.22 10.30
C SER A 195 -16.46 7.24 11.73
N LEU A 196 -16.41 8.42 12.34
CA LEU A 196 -15.79 8.67 13.64
C LEU A 196 -16.87 9.19 14.60
N PRO A 197 -17.70 8.31 15.19
CA PRO A 197 -18.63 8.71 16.24
C PRO A 197 -17.87 9.11 17.50
N LEU A 198 -18.29 10.19 18.15
CA LEU A 198 -17.67 10.68 19.35
C LEU A 198 -18.35 10.04 20.56
N GLU A 199 -17.56 9.48 21.49
CA GLU A 199 -18.11 8.93 22.73
C GLU A 199 -18.76 10.03 23.59
N ILE A 200 -18.13 11.21 23.61
CA ILE A 200 -18.63 12.41 24.25
C ILE A 200 -18.72 13.46 23.15
N ALA A 201 -19.94 13.94 22.87
CA ALA A 201 -20.15 14.98 21.89
C ALA A 201 -19.38 16.25 22.28
N VAL A 202 -18.80 16.94 21.29
CA VAL A 202 -18.01 18.15 21.52
C VAL A 202 -18.76 19.37 21.00
N THR A 203 -18.77 20.45 21.77
CA THR A 203 -19.32 21.74 21.35
C THR A 203 -18.19 22.65 20.90
N THR A 204 -18.24 23.14 19.67
CA THR A 204 -17.15 23.94 19.07
C THR A 204 -17.66 24.86 17.97
N ARG A 205 -16.86 25.89 17.65
CA ARG A 205 -16.99 26.69 16.41
C ARG A 205 -15.99 26.33 15.34
N LYS A 206 -14.98 25.50 15.65
CA LYS A 206 -13.91 25.15 14.71
C LYS A 206 -13.56 23.69 14.77
N LEU A 207 -13.41 23.11 13.58
CA LEU A 207 -12.91 21.77 13.34
C LEU A 207 -11.84 21.87 12.27
N ARG A 208 -10.77 21.08 12.37
CA ARG A 208 -9.81 20.93 11.30
C ARG A 208 -9.46 19.48 11.05
N LEU A 209 -9.21 19.16 9.77
CA LEU A 209 -8.46 18.00 9.33
C LEU A 209 -7.06 18.47 8.93
N THR A 210 -6.03 17.82 9.45
CA THR A 210 -4.63 18.05 9.08
C THR A 210 -4.00 16.75 8.60
N PHE A 211 -3.12 16.82 7.61
CA PHE A 211 -2.34 15.68 7.13
C PHE A 211 -1.08 16.18 6.41
N ASP A 212 -0.05 15.33 6.32
CA ASP A 212 1.15 15.62 5.55
C ASP A 212 1.36 14.53 4.49
N SER A 213 1.58 14.95 3.25
CA SER A 213 1.86 14.01 2.17
C SER A 213 2.58 14.70 1.02
N LEU A 214 3.54 13.97 0.48
CA LEU A 214 4.24 14.37 -0.73
C LEU A 214 3.40 14.11 -1.99
N LYS A 215 2.31 13.32 -1.88
CA LYS A 215 1.37 13.03 -2.97
C LYS A 215 0.14 13.95 -2.88
N SER A 216 -0.54 14.11 -4.01
CA SER A 216 -1.89 14.68 -4.03
C SER A 216 -2.91 13.63 -3.59
N HIS A 217 -3.85 14.05 -2.76
CA HIS A 217 -4.94 13.24 -2.26
C HIS A 217 -6.26 13.92 -2.55
N HIS A 218 -7.27 13.09 -2.81
CA HIS A 218 -8.63 13.51 -2.96
C HIS A 218 -9.34 13.40 -1.62
N ILE A 219 -10.04 14.46 -1.23
CA ILE A 219 -11.01 14.45 -0.16
C ILE A 219 -12.35 14.80 -0.79
N HIS A 220 -13.26 13.85 -0.75
CA HIS A 220 -14.60 13.96 -1.28
C HIS A 220 -15.49 14.63 -0.22
N GLU A 221 -16.59 13.99 0.16
CA GLU A 221 -17.52 14.54 1.14
C GLU A 221 -16.96 14.47 2.57
N PHE A 222 -17.04 15.59 3.30
CA PHE A 222 -16.71 15.76 4.71
C PHE A 222 -17.99 16.13 5.48
N ARG A 223 -18.39 15.28 6.43
CA ARG A 223 -19.66 15.39 7.14
C ARG A 223 -19.42 15.61 8.62
N VAL A 224 -20.15 16.56 9.19
CA VAL A 224 -20.12 16.87 10.62
C VAL A 224 -21.54 16.73 11.14
N TYR A 225 -21.85 15.58 11.72
CA TYR A 225 -23.18 15.27 12.22
C TYR A 225 -23.31 15.65 13.69
N GLY A 226 -24.52 16.10 14.05
CA GLY A 226 -24.91 16.35 15.43
C GLY A 226 -24.93 15.11 16.30
N GLU A 227 -25.15 15.30 17.61
CA GLU A 227 -25.38 14.20 18.54
C GLU A 227 -26.66 13.43 18.18
N ASN A 228 -26.57 12.10 18.21
CA ASN A 228 -27.68 11.18 18.00
C ASN A 228 -27.49 9.96 18.94
N ASP A 229 -28.34 8.94 18.84
CA ASP A 229 -28.23 7.63 19.49
C ASP A 229 -27.00 6.79 19.08
N ARG A 230 -25.94 7.44 18.55
CA ARG A 230 -24.71 6.88 17.99
C ARG A 230 -24.92 6.01 16.74
N THR A 231 -26.09 6.07 16.13
CA THR A 231 -26.33 5.53 14.79
C THR A 231 -26.01 6.60 13.77
N PHE A 232 -25.07 6.30 12.86
CA PHE A 232 -24.67 7.16 11.76
C PHE A 232 -24.68 6.38 10.44
N PRO A 233 -24.94 7.04 9.30
CA PRO A 233 -24.93 6.40 7.99
C PRO A 233 -23.55 5.86 7.63
N ASP A 234 -23.47 4.98 6.63
CA ASP A 234 -22.19 4.62 6.03
C ASP A 234 -21.55 5.87 5.38
N ALA A 235 -20.29 6.15 5.71
CA ALA A 235 -19.55 7.27 5.13
C ALA A 235 -19.48 7.17 3.59
N MET A 236 -19.53 5.95 3.04
CA MET A 236 -19.52 5.67 1.60
C MET A 236 -20.90 5.80 0.92
N SER A 237 -21.96 6.11 1.66
CA SER A 237 -23.31 6.31 1.10
C SER A 237 -23.41 7.64 0.34
N ASP A 238 -23.88 7.59 -0.91
CA ASP A 238 -24.24 8.78 -1.69
C ASP A 238 -25.46 9.52 -1.10
N SER A 239 -26.28 8.84 -0.29
CA SER A 239 -27.45 9.39 0.38
C SER A 239 -27.28 9.56 1.89
N ALA A 240 -26.05 9.52 2.42
CA ALA A 240 -25.74 9.53 3.86
C ALA A 240 -26.57 10.56 4.67
N ASP A 241 -26.67 11.80 4.18
CA ASP A 241 -27.42 12.89 4.83
C ASP A 241 -28.94 12.66 4.92
N GLN A 242 -29.47 11.69 4.19
CA GLN A 242 -30.90 11.34 4.13
C GLN A 242 -31.19 9.92 4.63
N ASP A 243 -30.16 9.11 4.88
CA ASP A 243 -30.32 7.71 5.29
C ASP A 243 -30.93 7.59 6.69
N LEU A 244 -30.72 8.59 7.55
CA LEU A 244 -31.28 8.67 8.90
C LEU A 244 -32.17 9.92 9.05
N PRO A 245 -33.48 9.77 9.30
CA PRO A 245 -34.38 10.90 9.48
C PRO A 245 -33.94 11.83 10.62
N GLY A 246 -33.86 13.13 10.32
CA GLY A 246 -33.55 14.16 11.31
C GLY A 246 -32.05 14.40 11.56
N LEU A 247 -31.17 13.63 10.92
CA LEU A 247 -29.73 13.86 10.97
C LEU A 247 -29.37 15.13 10.18
N VAL A 248 -28.57 16.03 10.78
CA VAL A 248 -28.15 17.28 10.14
C VAL A 248 -26.64 17.27 9.95
N ASN A 249 -26.19 17.39 8.69
CA ASN A 249 -24.79 17.63 8.36
C ASN A 249 -24.47 19.13 8.51
N HIS A 250 -23.87 19.51 9.64
CA HIS A 250 -23.51 20.89 9.94
C HIS A 250 -22.46 21.46 8.98
N ALA A 251 -21.66 20.62 8.30
CA ALA A 251 -20.66 21.11 7.34
C ALA A 251 -21.28 21.75 6.08
N ARG A 252 -22.55 21.42 5.79
CA ARG A 252 -23.28 21.92 4.61
C ARG A 252 -24.05 23.22 4.86
N ASP A 253 -24.05 23.76 6.07
CA ASP A 253 -24.64 25.07 6.32
C ASP A 253 -23.88 26.12 5.48
N ALA A 254 -24.63 26.89 4.67
CA ALA A 254 -24.06 27.90 3.78
C ALA A 254 -23.26 29.00 4.51
N LYS A 255 -23.40 29.10 5.84
CA LYS A 255 -22.64 30.01 6.70
C LYS A 255 -21.30 29.44 7.19
N VAL A 256 -21.03 28.15 6.96
CA VAL A 256 -19.74 27.56 7.32
C VAL A 256 -18.66 28.15 6.43
N LYS A 257 -17.62 28.68 7.06
CA LYS A 257 -16.43 29.10 6.36
C LYS A 257 -15.46 27.93 6.30
N ILE A 258 -15.14 27.50 5.08
CA ILE A 258 -14.17 26.43 4.82
C ILE A 258 -12.90 27.05 4.25
N THR A 259 -11.77 26.83 4.90
CA THR A 259 -10.45 27.27 4.43
C THR A 259 -9.49 26.11 4.34
N SER A 260 -8.64 26.11 3.32
CA SER A 260 -7.65 25.08 3.05
C SER A 260 -6.23 25.66 3.03
N THR A 261 -5.24 24.81 3.27
CA THR A 261 -3.86 25.07 2.84
C THR A 261 -3.49 24.10 1.71
N GLY A 262 -2.89 24.65 0.65
CA GLY A 262 -2.37 23.88 -0.46
C GLY A 262 -3.43 23.33 -1.41
N ASP A 263 -4.32 24.18 -1.92
CA ASP A 263 -5.24 23.80 -3.02
C ASP A 263 -4.47 23.42 -4.29
N HIS A 264 -4.84 22.32 -4.93
CA HIS A 264 -4.20 21.90 -6.18
C HIS A 264 -4.67 22.71 -7.40
N SER A 265 -5.99 22.88 -7.55
CA SER A 265 -6.57 23.55 -8.72
C SER A 265 -7.95 24.15 -8.44
N GLU A 266 -8.33 25.14 -9.25
CA GLU A 266 -9.67 25.75 -9.19
C GLU A 266 -10.80 24.77 -9.58
N ASN A 267 -10.49 23.65 -10.23
CA ASN A 267 -11.49 22.63 -10.61
C ASN A 267 -11.86 21.71 -9.45
N ASN A 268 -11.09 21.74 -8.36
CA ASN A 268 -11.28 20.92 -7.16
C ASN A 268 -11.37 21.80 -5.90
N PRO A 269 -12.32 22.76 -5.84
CA PRO A 269 -12.41 23.72 -4.75
C PRO A 269 -12.89 23.07 -3.46
N THR A 270 -12.70 23.76 -2.33
CA THR A 270 -13.21 23.33 -1.01
C THR A 270 -14.73 23.18 -0.96
N ALA A 271 -15.46 23.81 -1.90
CA ALA A 271 -16.91 23.60 -2.04
C ALA A 271 -17.29 22.14 -2.34
N ASN A 272 -16.39 21.37 -2.96
CA ASN A 272 -16.60 19.94 -3.22
C ASN A 272 -16.56 19.08 -1.95
N LEU A 273 -16.09 19.62 -0.82
CA LEU A 273 -16.06 18.90 0.46
C LEU A 273 -17.45 18.70 1.06
N VAL A 274 -18.45 19.48 0.61
CA VAL A 274 -19.76 19.59 1.28
C VAL A 274 -20.91 19.69 0.26
N ASP A 275 -20.67 19.29 -0.99
CA ASP A 275 -21.66 19.36 -2.06
C ASP A 275 -22.64 18.17 -2.05
N GLY A 276 -22.42 17.21 -1.16
CA GLY A 276 -23.24 16.01 -0.97
C GLY A 276 -22.93 14.91 -1.99
N LYS A 277 -21.76 14.93 -2.65
CA LYS A 277 -21.40 13.96 -3.70
C LYS A 277 -20.05 13.33 -3.44
N ILE A 278 -20.00 11.99 -3.50
CA ILE A 278 -18.74 11.26 -3.49
C ILE A 278 -18.04 11.34 -4.87
N GLY A 279 -18.74 11.79 -5.92
CA GLY A 279 -18.17 11.93 -7.26
C GLY A 279 -17.26 13.15 -7.47
N SER A 280 -17.38 14.18 -6.63
CA SER A 280 -16.54 15.39 -6.64
C SER A 280 -15.56 15.35 -5.46
N SER A 281 -14.45 16.08 -5.57
CA SER A 281 -13.44 16.14 -4.51
C SER A 281 -12.70 17.47 -4.53
N TRP A 282 -12.25 17.86 -3.34
CA TRP A 282 -11.12 18.75 -3.16
C TRP A 282 -9.81 17.96 -3.29
N ILE A 283 -8.77 18.58 -3.83
CA ILE A 283 -7.45 17.96 -4.02
C ILE A 283 -6.36 18.88 -3.46
N ASN A 284 -5.44 18.34 -2.67
CA ASN A 284 -4.25 19.08 -2.23
C ASN A 284 -3.13 19.10 -3.27
N GLN A 285 -2.34 20.17 -3.26
CA GLN A 285 -1.05 20.23 -3.95
C GLN A 285 -0.11 19.16 -3.38
N ALA A 286 0.61 18.47 -4.26
CA ALA A 286 1.70 17.57 -3.90
C ALA A 286 2.89 18.37 -3.32
N GLY A 287 3.70 17.71 -2.50
CA GLY A 287 4.92 18.27 -1.90
C GLY A 287 4.84 18.48 -0.39
N GLU A 288 5.98 18.83 0.20
CA GLU A 288 6.18 18.91 1.65
C GLU A 288 5.23 19.89 2.37
N GLY A 289 5.03 19.62 3.66
CA GLY A 289 4.38 20.52 4.60
C GLY A 289 2.93 20.14 4.89
N GLU A 290 2.49 20.45 6.10
CA GLU A 290 1.15 20.12 6.57
C GLU A 290 0.06 20.82 5.74
N LYS A 291 -0.89 20.02 5.27
CA LYS A 291 -2.12 20.45 4.61
C LYS A 291 -3.24 20.47 5.65
N THR A 292 -4.08 21.50 5.60
CA THR A 292 -5.16 21.70 6.57
C THR A 292 -6.46 22.01 5.83
N LEU A 293 -7.56 21.42 6.28
CA LEU A 293 -8.93 21.86 6.00
C LEU A 293 -9.56 22.31 7.31
N THR A 294 -10.01 23.57 7.40
CA THR A 294 -10.65 24.13 8.59
C THR A 294 -12.09 24.52 8.27
N PHE A 295 -13.01 24.08 9.12
CA PHE A 295 -14.43 24.42 9.12
C PHE A 295 -14.69 25.36 10.30
N GLU A 296 -15.24 26.54 10.04
CA GLU A 296 -15.57 27.55 11.05
C GLU A 296 -17.06 27.91 10.97
N TRP A 297 -17.80 27.64 12.04
CA TRP A 297 -19.22 27.95 12.18
C TRP A 297 -19.43 29.32 12.83
N PRO A 298 -20.51 30.05 12.48
CA PRO A 298 -20.82 31.34 13.08
C PRO A 298 -21.21 31.23 14.56
N GLU A 299 -21.78 30.08 14.95
CA GLU A 299 -22.20 29.75 16.31
C GLU A 299 -21.70 28.37 16.70
N ASP A 300 -21.76 28.07 17.99
CA ASP A 300 -21.38 26.77 18.52
C ASP A 300 -22.31 25.68 17.95
N ILE A 301 -21.70 24.59 17.47
CA ILE A 301 -22.41 23.37 17.12
C ILE A 301 -21.98 22.24 18.05
N THR A 302 -22.85 21.27 18.28
CA THR A 302 -22.52 20.04 18.99
C THR A 302 -22.28 18.93 17.98
N ILE A 303 -21.08 18.35 17.99
CA ILE A 303 -20.65 17.31 17.05
C ILE A 303 -20.77 15.96 17.73
N GLY A 304 -21.54 15.05 17.12
CA GLY A 304 -21.68 13.65 17.53
C GLY A 304 -20.90 12.68 16.64
N CYS A 305 -20.65 13.02 15.38
CA CYS A 305 -19.82 12.22 14.47
C CYS A 305 -19.17 13.08 13.40
N ILE A 306 -17.96 12.68 13.01
CA ILE A 306 -17.24 13.22 11.87
C ILE A 306 -17.05 12.10 10.86
N GLN A 307 -17.41 12.36 9.59
CA GLN A 307 -17.14 11.42 8.50
C GLN A 307 -16.40 12.11 7.38
N PHE A 308 -15.58 11.35 6.65
CA PHE A 308 -15.03 11.82 5.40
C PHE A 308 -14.74 10.68 4.44
N VAL A 309 -14.78 10.99 3.15
CA VAL A 309 -14.38 10.07 2.08
C VAL A 309 -13.12 10.60 1.38
N ASN A 310 -12.18 9.70 1.06
CA ASN A 310 -10.86 10.03 0.53
C ASN A 310 -10.34 8.98 -0.46
N GLY A 311 -9.26 9.32 -1.19
CA GLY A 311 -8.68 8.49 -2.25
C GLY A 311 -9.43 8.66 -3.58
N TRP A 312 -9.14 7.84 -4.59
CA TRP A 312 -9.84 7.86 -5.88
C TRP A 312 -10.08 6.45 -6.41
N LYS A 313 -11.05 6.29 -7.33
CA LYS A 313 -11.33 5.00 -7.96
C LYS A 313 -10.42 4.76 -9.16
N TYR A 314 -9.66 3.67 -9.13
CA TYR A 314 -8.93 3.12 -10.27
C TYR A 314 -9.46 1.72 -10.59
N LYS A 315 -10.00 1.52 -11.81
CA LYS A 315 -10.64 0.27 -12.24
C LYS A 315 -11.63 -0.32 -11.21
N GLY A 316 -12.41 0.56 -10.56
CA GLY A 316 -13.41 0.17 -9.54
C GLY A 316 -12.88 -0.03 -8.13
N THR A 317 -11.56 0.04 -7.89
CA THR A 317 -10.94 -0.07 -6.57
C THR A 317 -10.52 1.30 -6.06
N TRP A 318 -10.70 1.57 -4.77
CA TRP A 318 -10.20 2.80 -4.14
C TRP A 318 -8.70 2.71 -3.89
N VAL A 319 -7.97 3.75 -4.28
CA VAL A 319 -6.51 3.86 -4.12
C VAL A 319 -6.15 5.28 -3.69
N GLY A 320 -4.90 5.49 -3.26
CA GLY A 320 -4.39 6.82 -2.96
C GLY A 320 -5.05 7.51 -1.77
N MET A 321 -5.51 6.72 -0.80
CA MET A 321 -6.03 7.18 0.48
C MET A 321 -4.95 7.96 1.27
N LEU A 322 -5.39 8.82 2.18
CA LEU A 322 -4.54 9.57 3.09
C LEU A 322 -3.68 8.59 3.92
N PRO A 323 -2.34 8.72 3.90
CA PRO A 323 -1.46 7.87 4.68
C PRO A 323 -1.45 8.25 6.16
N ASN A 324 -1.82 9.49 6.48
CA ASN A 324 -1.99 9.98 7.84
C ASN A 324 -3.06 11.07 7.88
N TYR A 325 -3.62 11.31 9.06
CA TYR A 325 -4.42 12.49 9.36
C TYR A 325 -4.51 12.75 10.86
N ARG A 326 -4.87 13.98 11.23
CA ARG A 326 -5.45 14.32 12.54
C ARG A 326 -6.70 15.15 12.34
N ILE A 327 -7.74 14.86 13.10
CA ILE A 327 -8.96 15.65 13.20
C ILE A 327 -8.99 16.27 14.59
N GLU A 328 -9.15 17.58 14.65
CA GLU A 328 -9.08 18.35 15.90
C GLU A 328 -10.21 19.38 15.96
N TYR A 329 -10.74 19.63 17.16
CA TYR A 329 -11.67 20.73 17.43
C TYR A 329 -11.00 21.82 18.28
N HIS A 330 -11.47 23.06 18.18
CA HIS A 330 -10.96 24.17 19.01
C HIS A 330 -11.90 24.50 20.17
N ASP A 331 -11.40 24.47 21.41
CA ASP A 331 -12.21 24.73 22.62
C ASP A 331 -12.27 26.22 23.03
N GLY A 332 -11.63 27.10 22.26
CA GLY A 332 -11.49 28.53 22.54
C GLY A 332 -10.10 28.91 23.06
N ASN A 333 -9.37 27.96 23.63
CA ASN A 333 -7.98 28.13 24.08
C ASN A 333 -6.98 27.41 23.16
N GLY A 334 -7.35 26.25 22.61
CA GLY A 334 -6.47 25.45 21.76
C GLY A 334 -7.18 24.36 20.98
N TRP A 335 -6.40 23.67 20.15
CA TRP A 335 -6.82 22.51 19.36
C TRP A 335 -6.69 21.23 20.19
N ASN A 336 -7.75 20.42 20.17
CA ASN A 336 -7.85 19.15 20.87
C ASN A 336 -8.13 18.03 19.85
N GLU A 337 -7.40 16.93 19.94
CA GLU A 337 -7.54 15.79 19.03
C GLU A 337 -8.88 15.05 19.25
N VAL A 338 -9.54 14.73 18.14
CA VAL A 338 -10.70 13.83 18.07
C VAL A 338 -10.26 12.45 17.62
N SER A 339 -9.44 12.39 16.56
CA SER A 339 -8.97 11.15 15.96
C SER A 339 -7.70 11.42 15.17
N SER A 340 -6.81 10.43 15.12
CA SER A 340 -5.62 10.45 14.29
C SER A 340 -5.36 9.08 13.68
N LEU A 341 -4.67 9.10 12.54
CA LEU A 341 -4.12 7.93 11.88
C LEU A 341 -2.71 8.26 11.41
N ASP A 342 -1.79 7.33 11.63
CA ASP A 342 -0.55 7.23 10.89
C ASP A 342 -0.42 5.78 10.42
N VAL A 343 -0.53 5.57 9.11
CA VAL A 343 -0.52 4.21 8.56
C VAL A 343 0.82 3.52 8.82
N SER A 344 1.92 4.25 8.97
CA SER A 344 3.24 3.66 9.22
C SER A 344 3.38 3.05 10.64
N GLU A 345 2.41 3.34 11.52
CA GLU A 345 2.28 2.73 12.85
C GLU A 345 1.28 1.57 12.87
N VAL A 346 0.45 1.42 11.82
CA VAL A 346 -0.59 0.38 11.71
C VAL A 346 -0.19 -0.72 10.73
N ALA A 347 0.31 -0.35 9.55
CA ALA A 347 0.73 -1.22 8.48
C ALA A 347 2.04 -0.69 7.88
N ASN A 348 3.16 -1.27 8.30
CA ASN A 348 4.49 -0.93 7.79
C ASN A 348 5.27 -2.20 7.45
N PHE A 349 5.35 -2.47 6.15
CA PHE A 349 5.98 -3.65 5.59
C PHE A 349 7.50 -3.50 5.46
N GLY A 350 8.07 -2.35 5.84
CA GLY A 350 9.51 -2.22 6.05
C GLY A 350 9.97 -2.58 7.46
N LYS A 351 9.10 -2.39 8.47
CA LYS A 351 9.38 -2.80 9.87
C LYS A 351 9.27 -4.31 10.07
N ASN A 352 8.25 -4.95 9.48
CA ASN A 352 7.94 -6.37 9.69
C ASN A 352 8.13 -7.21 8.42
N TYR A 353 8.56 -8.45 8.60
CA TYR A 353 8.58 -9.43 7.51
C TYR A 353 7.18 -9.94 7.18
N HIS A 354 6.89 -10.01 5.89
CA HIS A 354 5.67 -10.57 5.34
C HIS A 354 6.01 -11.68 4.35
N VAL A 355 5.09 -12.63 4.20
CA VAL A 355 5.20 -13.70 3.20
C VAL A 355 4.29 -13.35 2.02
N PHE A 356 4.86 -13.27 0.83
CA PHE A 356 4.10 -13.10 -0.41
C PHE A 356 4.20 -14.39 -1.21
N GLY A 357 3.07 -14.88 -1.72
CA GLY A 357 3.03 -16.19 -2.37
C GLY A 357 2.12 -16.27 -3.57
N LEU A 358 2.33 -17.32 -4.36
CA LEU A 358 1.65 -17.59 -5.63
C LEU A 358 1.38 -19.09 -5.77
N GLU A 359 0.11 -19.50 -5.85
CA GLU A 359 -0.26 -20.80 -6.42
C GLU A 359 -0.46 -20.59 -7.92
N TRP A 360 0.32 -21.31 -8.73
CA TRP A 360 0.28 -21.22 -10.19
C TRP A 360 0.14 -22.63 -10.76
N ASP A 361 -0.90 -22.86 -11.55
CA ASP A 361 -1.08 -24.09 -12.32
C ASP A 361 -1.60 -23.78 -13.73
N GLU A 362 -1.97 -24.81 -14.49
CA GLU A 362 -2.46 -24.68 -15.85
C GLU A 362 -3.80 -23.91 -15.94
N GLU A 363 -4.61 -23.93 -14.88
CA GLU A 363 -5.96 -23.35 -14.88
C GLU A 363 -6.03 -21.99 -14.20
N LYS A 364 -5.20 -21.73 -13.19
CA LYS A 364 -5.33 -20.56 -12.30
C LYS A 364 -4.00 -19.99 -11.82
N ILE A 365 -4.06 -18.72 -11.43
CA ILE A 365 -3.01 -17.95 -10.78
C ILE A 365 -3.63 -17.33 -9.52
N VAL A 366 -3.11 -17.67 -8.34
CA VAL A 366 -3.67 -17.25 -7.04
C VAL A 366 -2.58 -16.60 -6.20
N PHE A 367 -2.81 -15.37 -5.79
CA PHE A 367 -1.87 -14.54 -5.02
C PHE A 367 -2.23 -14.58 -3.54
N TYR A 368 -1.20 -14.62 -2.70
CA TYR A 368 -1.33 -14.70 -1.26
C TYR A 368 -0.45 -13.65 -0.58
N LYS A 369 -0.96 -13.10 0.52
CA LYS A 369 -0.18 -12.35 1.51
C LYS A 369 -0.39 -12.97 2.88
N ASP A 370 0.70 -13.30 3.55
CA ASP A 370 0.73 -13.97 4.86
C ASP A 370 -0.21 -15.20 4.88
N GLY A 371 -0.16 -15.98 3.80
CA GLY A 371 -0.96 -17.19 3.59
C GLY A 371 -2.43 -16.94 3.23
N LYS A 372 -2.94 -15.71 3.29
CA LYS A 372 -4.32 -15.36 2.91
C LYS A 372 -4.41 -14.98 1.44
N GLU A 373 -5.36 -15.57 0.71
CA GLU A 373 -5.64 -15.24 -0.68
C GLU A 373 -6.06 -13.77 -0.82
N ILE A 374 -5.44 -13.05 -1.76
CA ILE A 374 -5.76 -11.64 -2.08
C ILE A 374 -6.30 -11.48 -3.50
N ARG A 375 -5.95 -12.40 -4.42
CA ARG A 375 -6.36 -12.35 -5.82
C ARG A 375 -6.35 -13.74 -6.44
N ARG A 376 -7.29 -14.00 -7.34
CA ARG A 376 -7.38 -15.22 -8.14
C ARG A 376 -7.79 -14.87 -9.54
N GLU A 377 -7.00 -15.31 -10.51
CA GLU A 377 -7.26 -15.15 -11.93
C GLU A 377 -7.17 -16.52 -12.63
N LYS A 378 -7.78 -16.61 -13.80
CA LYS A 378 -7.59 -17.77 -14.69
C LYS A 378 -6.21 -17.67 -15.35
N ASN A 379 -5.48 -18.78 -15.44
CA ASN A 379 -4.29 -18.84 -16.27
C ASN A 379 -4.71 -19.02 -17.74
N GLU A 380 -4.41 -18.05 -18.59
CA GLU A 380 -4.77 -18.10 -20.01
C GLU A 380 -3.56 -18.27 -20.92
N PHE A 381 -2.34 -18.06 -20.43
CA PHE A 381 -1.15 -17.99 -21.28
C PHE A 381 0.21 -18.27 -20.60
N ALA A 382 0.29 -18.27 -19.27
CA ALA A 382 1.55 -18.51 -18.56
C ALA A 382 1.80 -20.02 -18.42
N TYR A 383 2.27 -20.63 -19.52
CA TYR A 383 2.49 -22.09 -19.61
C TYR A 383 3.96 -22.47 -19.81
N SER A 384 4.89 -21.51 -19.82
CA SER A 384 6.32 -21.76 -19.93
C SER A 384 7.02 -21.65 -18.58
N GLU A 385 8.21 -22.26 -18.46
CA GLU A 385 9.03 -22.10 -17.26
C GLU A 385 9.58 -20.67 -17.12
N ALA A 386 9.63 -20.17 -15.89
CA ALA A 386 10.21 -18.87 -15.57
C ALA A 386 11.12 -18.96 -14.32
N PRO A 387 12.22 -18.20 -14.29
CA PRO A 387 12.98 -18.01 -13.05
C PRO A 387 12.20 -17.15 -12.05
N ILE A 388 12.56 -17.26 -10.78
CA ILE A 388 12.15 -16.35 -9.72
C ILE A 388 13.02 -15.11 -9.77
N TRP A 389 12.41 -13.93 -9.67
CA TRP A 389 13.10 -12.65 -9.60
C TRP A 389 12.86 -11.96 -8.25
N LEU A 390 13.93 -11.38 -7.72
CA LEU A 390 13.91 -10.49 -6.56
C LEU A 390 14.55 -9.16 -6.97
N SER A 391 13.83 -8.06 -6.78
CA SER A 391 14.27 -6.75 -7.28
C SER A 391 13.94 -5.63 -6.31
N LEU A 392 14.89 -4.72 -6.14
CA LEU A 392 14.61 -3.38 -5.64
C LEU A 392 14.87 -2.39 -6.78
N ALA A 393 13.97 -1.44 -6.95
CA ALA A 393 14.13 -0.36 -7.92
C ALA A 393 13.69 0.98 -7.35
N ILE A 394 14.20 2.05 -7.96
CA ILE A 394 13.72 3.41 -7.70
C ILE A 394 12.83 3.84 -8.87
N ILE A 395 11.61 4.26 -8.54
CA ILE A 395 10.55 4.56 -9.51
C ILE A 395 9.94 5.93 -9.21
N LYS A 396 9.49 6.59 -10.28
CA LYS A 396 8.91 7.95 -10.19
C LYS A 396 7.41 7.96 -9.93
N TRP A 397 6.73 6.82 -10.09
CA TRP A 397 5.26 6.75 -10.05
C TRP A 397 4.72 6.30 -8.70
N ASP A 398 5.53 5.67 -7.85
CA ASP A 398 5.14 5.48 -6.46
C ASP A 398 5.16 6.82 -5.73
N GLY A 399 6.27 7.56 -5.75
CA GLY A 399 6.38 8.78 -4.98
C GLY A 399 7.64 9.58 -5.31
N PRO A 400 7.92 10.64 -4.53
CA PRO A 400 9.13 11.42 -4.73
C PRO A 400 10.38 10.60 -4.44
N VAL A 401 11.40 10.81 -5.25
CA VAL A 401 12.74 10.27 -5.04
C VAL A 401 13.52 11.27 -4.19
N THR A 402 13.95 10.85 -3.01
CA THR A 402 14.67 11.68 -2.05
C THR A 402 15.93 10.98 -1.56
N GLU A 403 16.83 11.74 -0.92
CA GLU A 403 18.07 11.19 -0.34
C GLU A 403 17.81 10.17 0.80
N ALA A 404 16.57 10.12 1.34
CA ALA A 404 16.18 9.10 2.33
C ALA A 404 16.20 7.66 1.76
N ILE A 405 16.26 7.51 0.44
CA ILE A 405 16.40 6.20 -0.21
C ILE A 405 17.82 5.64 -0.05
N ASP A 406 18.84 6.48 0.09
CA ASP A 406 20.23 6.03 0.16
C ASP A 406 20.46 5.12 1.38
N GLY A 407 21.08 3.96 1.16
CA GLY A 407 21.33 2.96 2.19
C GLY A 407 20.10 2.13 2.61
N THR A 408 18.90 2.41 2.08
CA THR A 408 17.74 1.54 2.31
C THR A 408 17.90 0.20 1.58
N SER A 409 17.22 -0.84 2.05
CA SER A 409 17.27 -2.15 1.40
C SER A 409 15.98 -2.93 1.56
N MET A 410 15.55 -3.63 0.51
CA MET A 410 14.62 -4.76 0.62
C MET A 410 15.39 -5.91 1.25
N LYS A 411 14.85 -6.50 2.32
CA LYS A 411 15.51 -7.55 3.09
C LYS A 411 14.73 -8.84 2.98
N VAL A 412 15.32 -9.83 2.34
CA VAL A 412 14.73 -11.13 2.05
C VAL A 412 15.29 -12.15 3.02
N ASP A 413 14.41 -12.82 3.76
CA ASP A 413 14.74 -13.87 4.72
C ASP A 413 14.92 -15.21 4.02
N TRP A 414 13.94 -15.61 3.21
CA TRP A 414 14.02 -16.83 2.42
C TRP A 414 13.10 -16.76 1.21
N VAL A 415 13.36 -17.65 0.25
CA VAL A 415 12.48 -17.94 -0.88
C VAL A 415 12.32 -19.45 -1.03
N ARG A 416 11.10 -19.89 -1.34
CA ARG A 416 10.76 -21.31 -1.48
C ARG A 416 9.88 -21.56 -2.69
N TYR A 417 10.10 -22.71 -3.31
CA TYR A 417 9.28 -23.28 -4.36
C TYR A 417 8.84 -24.69 -3.97
N TYR A 418 7.55 -24.93 -4.14
CA TYR A 418 6.88 -26.15 -3.75
C TYR A 418 6.17 -26.80 -4.93
N GLN A 419 6.09 -28.12 -4.88
CA GLN A 419 5.19 -28.91 -5.72
C GLN A 419 4.18 -29.65 -4.85
N ARG A 420 3.02 -29.97 -5.43
CA ARG A 420 2.02 -30.81 -4.74
C ARG A 420 2.64 -32.18 -4.44
N LYS A 421 2.27 -32.74 -3.29
CA LYS A 421 2.58 -34.13 -2.93
C LYS A 421 1.84 -35.06 -3.89
N GLU A 422 2.49 -36.17 -4.22
CA GLU A 422 1.88 -37.26 -4.99
C GLU A 422 0.89 -38.07 -4.15
#